data_AF-A0A7V9IEG5-F1
#
_entry.id   AF-A0A7V9IEG5-F1
#
_cell.length_a   1.000
_cell.length_b   1.000
_cell.length_c   1.000
_cell.angle_alpha   90.00
_cell.angle_beta   90.00
_cell.angle_gamma   90.00
#
_symmetry.space_group_name_H-M   'P 1'
#
loop_
_entity.id
_entity.type
_entity.pdbx_description
1 polymer ?
#
loop_
_entity_poly.entity_id
_entity_poly.type
_entity_poly.pdbx_seq_one_letter_code
_entity_poly.pdbx_strand_id
1 'polypeptide(L)'
;PNAEIAKSSAQPEVKPENAIALSIGEMITTKQMGMIRAVARERNINADAECFTLMKCRINELSRSAASNLITHLQNVAVDVPIKQAS
;
A
#
# COMPACT_ATOMS: atom_id res chain seq x y z
N PRO A 1 31.20 25.73 22.95
CA PRO A 1 31.16 25.06 21.63
C PRO A 1 29.90 24.18 21.58
N ASN A 2 28.86 24.73 20.95
CA ASN A 2 27.52 24.13 20.85
C ASN A 2 27.52 22.93 19.89
N ALA A 3 26.85 21.84 20.28
CA ALA A 3 25.64 21.32 19.62
C ALA A 3 25.39 19.85 20.04
N GLU A 4 24.32 19.65 20.81
CA GLU A 4 23.62 18.39 21.00
C GLU A 4 23.26 17.75 19.65
N ILE A 5 23.54 16.46 19.49
CA ILE A 5 22.85 15.64 18.49
C ILE A 5 21.81 14.82 19.23
N ALA A 6 20.62 15.42 19.32
CA ALA A 6 19.41 14.78 19.78
C ALA A 6 18.83 13.89 18.67
N LYS A 7 18.49 12.65 19.06
CA LYS A 7 17.32 11.84 18.65
C LYS A 7 16.96 11.78 17.15
N SER A 8 16.95 10.57 16.60
CA SER A 8 15.69 10.08 16.03
C SER A 8 15.65 8.56 16.01
N SER A 9 14.69 8.00 16.75
CA SER A 9 14.30 6.60 16.69
C SER A 9 13.83 6.29 15.27
N ALA A 10 14.59 5.50 14.52
CA ALA A 10 14.13 4.95 13.25
C ALA A 10 13.07 3.88 13.53
N GLN A 11 11.81 4.30 13.73
CA GLN A 11 10.70 3.47 13.28
C GLN A 11 10.95 3.18 11.79
N PRO A 12 10.65 1.97 11.28
CA PRO A 12 10.68 1.72 9.84
C PRO A 12 9.51 2.48 9.22
N GLU A 13 9.62 3.80 9.12
CA GLU A 13 8.84 4.60 8.22
C GLU A 13 9.16 4.06 6.83
N VAL A 14 8.20 3.33 6.27
CA VAL A 14 8.21 2.88 4.89
C VAL A 14 8.26 4.14 4.05
N LYS A 15 9.48 4.63 3.73
CA LYS A 15 9.65 5.66 2.73
C LYS A 15 8.87 5.18 1.50
N PRO A 16 8.00 5.99 0.90
CA PRO A 16 7.39 5.62 -0.36
C PRO A 16 8.50 5.71 -1.40
N GLU A 17 9.33 4.67 -1.49
CA GLU A 17 10.32 4.48 -2.53
C GLU A 17 9.50 4.36 -3.82
N ASN A 18 9.28 5.51 -4.47
CA ASN A 18 8.55 5.72 -5.71
C ASN A 18 7.42 4.72 -5.97
N ALA A 19 6.22 5.07 -5.50
CA ALA A 19 5.02 4.27 -5.76
C ALA A 19 4.81 4.03 -7.25
N ILE A 20 5.16 5.01 -8.09
CA ILE A 20 5.02 4.98 -9.55
C ILE A 20 6.25 4.31 -10.17
N ALA A 21 6.02 3.39 -11.10
CA ALA A 21 7.08 2.76 -11.88
C ALA A 21 7.79 3.81 -12.76
N LEU A 22 9.12 3.91 -12.63
CA LEU A 22 9.94 4.83 -13.43
C LEU A 22 10.35 4.22 -14.78
N SER A 23 10.15 2.92 -14.96
CA SER A 23 10.52 2.18 -16.17
C SER A 23 9.61 0.98 -16.37
N ILE A 24 9.50 0.52 -17.63
CA ILE A 24 8.66 -0.64 -18.00
C ILE A 24 9.04 -1.89 -17.17
N GLY A 25 10.34 -2.10 -16.94
CA GLY A 25 10.83 -3.22 -16.13
C GLY A 25 10.43 -3.15 -14.66
N GLU A 26 9.98 -2.01 -14.17
CA GLU A 26 9.51 -1.81 -12.80
C GLU A 26 7.99 -1.80 -12.68
N MET A 27 7.24 -1.74 -13.78
CA MET A 27 5.78 -1.73 -13.74
C MET A 27 5.22 -2.99 -13.09
N ILE A 28 4.10 -2.80 -12.41
CA ILE A 28 3.30 -3.87 -11.87
C ILE A 28 3.01 -4.95 -12.92
N THR A 29 3.10 -6.20 -12.51
CA THR A 29 2.79 -7.34 -13.37
C THR A 29 1.32 -7.72 -13.30
N THR A 30 0.80 -8.39 -14.34
CA THR A 30 -0.57 -8.92 -14.35
C THR A 30 -0.85 -9.86 -13.18
N LYS A 31 0.15 -10.64 -12.75
CA LYS A 31 0.05 -11.51 -11.58
C LYS A 31 -0.18 -10.69 -10.30
N GLN A 32 0.58 -9.61 -10.11
CA GLN A 32 0.42 -8.73 -8.94
C GLN A 32 -0.92 -8.00 -8.97
N MET A 33 -1.38 -7.52 -10.12
CA MET A 33 -2.72 -6.95 -10.26
C MET A 33 -3.82 -7.96 -9.88
N GLY A 34 -3.67 -9.22 -10.27
CA GLY A 34 -4.56 -10.30 -9.88
C GLY A 34 -4.58 -10.51 -8.36
N MET A 35 -3.41 -10.52 -7.72
CA MET A 35 -3.29 -10.66 -6.26
C MET A 35 -3.94 -9.50 -5.50
N ILE A 36 -3.70 -8.25 -5.93
CA ILE A 36 -4.33 -7.06 -5.33
C ILE A 36 -5.85 -7.18 -5.38
N ARG A 37 -6.41 -7.52 -6.55
CA ARG A 37 -7.86 -7.68 -6.74
C ARG A 37 -8.44 -8.81 -5.91
N ALA A 38 -7.73 -9.94 -5.78
CA ALA A 38 -8.17 -11.07 -4.97
C ALA A 38 -8.25 -10.69 -3.49
N VAL A 39 -7.17 -10.14 -2.91
CA VAL A 39 -7.13 -9.72 -1.50
C VAL A 39 -8.17 -8.65 -1.21
N ALA A 40 -8.30 -7.66 -2.09
CA ALA A 40 -9.28 -6.60 -1.94
C ALA A 40 -10.73 -7.14 -1.98
N ARG A 41 -11.02 -8.08 -2.88
CA ARG A 41 -12.33 -8.75 -2.96
C ARG A 41 -12.62 -9.57 -1.70
N GLU A 42 -11.67 -10.36 -1.22
CA GLU A 42 -11.82 -11.18 -0.01
C GLU A 42 -12.14 -10.31 1.22
N ARG A 43 -11.62 -9.09 1.24
CA ARG A 43 -11.76 -8.15 2.36
C ARG A 43 -12.83 -7.09 2.15
N ASN A 44 -13.56 -7.12 1.03
CA ASN A 44 -14.52 -6.08 0.63
C ASN A 44 -13.92 -4.65 0.62
N ILE A 45 -12.65 -4.53 0.25
CA ILE A 45 -11.92 -3.26 0.12
C ILE A 45 -11.91 -2.83 -1.34
N ASN A 46 -12.01 -1.53 -1.61
CA ASN A 46 -11.78 -0.99 -2.95
C ASN A 46 -10.28 -0.75 -3.17
N ALA A 47 -9.62 -1.68 -3.87
CA ALA A 47 -8.18 -1.62 -4.13
C ALA A 47 -7.73 -0.31 -4.80
N ASP A 48 -8.49 0.20 -5.78
CA ASP A 48 -8.11 1.42 -6.50
C ASP A 48 -8.21 2.65 -5.57
N ALA A 49 -9.24 2.70 -4.71
CA ALA A 49 -9.39 3.76 -3.73
C ALA A 49 -8.29 3.73 -2.67
N GLU A 50 -7.93 2.55 -2.16
CA GLU A 50 -6.81 2.40 -1.22
C GLU A 50 -5.47 2.75 -1.86
N CYS A 51 -5.22 2.26 -3.07
CA CYS A 51 -4.02 2.61 -3.84
C CYS A 51 -3.91 4.12 -4.01
N PHE A 52 -5.00 4.77 -4.41
CA PHE A 52 -5.00 6.22 -4.57
C PHE A 52 -4.84 6.96 -3.23
N THR A 53 -5.39 6.43 -2.14
CA THR A 53 -5.29 7.03 -0.80
C THR A 53 -3.85 6.98 -0.29
N LEU A 54 -3.21 5.83 -0.39
CA LEU A 54 -1.86 5.56 0.13
C LEU A 54 -0.76 6.12 -0.78
N MET A 55 -0.92 5.96 -2.09
CA MET A 55 0.16 6.15 -3.06
C MET A 55 -0.12 7.25 -4.09
N LYS A 56 -1.35 7.79 -4.12
CA LYS A 56 -1.75 8.88 -5.03
C LYS A 56 -1.60 8.54 -6.52
N CYS A 57 -1.63 7.26 -6.86
CA CYS A 57 -1.57 6.75 -8.24
C CYS A 57 -2.56 5.62 -8.46
N ARG A 58 -2.74 5.21 -9.72
CA ARG A 58 -3.56 4.05 -10.06
C ARG A 58 -2.77 2.76 -9.90
N ILE A 59 -3.48 1.63 -9.73
CA ILE A 59 -2.86 0.32 -9.57
C ILE A 59 -1.95 -0.03 -10.75
N ASN A 60 -2.35 0.33 -11.98
CA ASN A 60 -1.58 0.05 -13.20
C ASN A 60 -0.33 0.92 -13.36
N GLU A 61 -0.17 1.96 -12.54
CA GLU A 61 1.00 2.84 -12.54
C GLU A 61 2.02 2.42 -11.47
N LEU A 62 1.66 1.46 -10.62
CA LEU A 62 2.49 1.01 -9.51
C LEU A 62 3.79 0.37 -10.00
N SER A 63 4.86 0.61 -9.24
CA SER A 63 6.05 -0.23 -9.31
C SER A 63 5.78 -1.61 -8.70
N ARG A 64 6.57 -2.63 -9.06
CA ARG A 64 6.45 -3.98 -8.47
C ARG A 64 6.64 -3.97 -6.95
N SER A 65 7.55 -3.14 -6.44
CA SER A 65 7.80 -2.98 -5.01
C SER A 65 6.60 -2.33 -4.32
N ALA A 66 6.06 -1.26 -4.91
CA ALA A 66 4.86 -0.59 -4.41
C ALA A 66 3.63 -1.51 -4.44
N ALA A 67 3.47 -2.31 -5.49
CA ALA A 67 2.41 -3.32 -5.58
C ALA A 67 2.51 -4.38 -4.46
N SER A 68 3.71 -4.88 -4.18
CA SER A 68 3.93 -5.80 -3.06
C SER A 68 3.59 -5.16 -1.72
N ASN A 69 4.00 -3.90 -1.51
CA ASN A 69 3.65 -3.14 -0.30
C ASN A 69 2.13 -2.93 -0.17
N LEU A 70 1.45 -2.63 -1.28
CA LEU A 70 -0.01 -2.50 -1.29
C LEU A 70 -0.71 -3.83 -0.96
N ILE A 71 -0.23 -4.97 -1.47
CA ILE A 71 -0.77 -6.29 -1.11
C ILE A 71 -0.63 -6.53 0.39
N THR A 72 0.57 -6.34 0.94
CA THR A 72 0.81 -6.49 2.38
C THR A 72 -0.04 -5.53 3.20
N HIS A 73 -0.20 -4.30 2.75
CA HIS A 73 -1.10 -3.34 3.39
C HIS A 73 -2.54 -3.86 3.38
N LEU A 74 -3.09 -4.22 2.22
CA LEU A 74 -4.46 -4.75 2.10
C LEU A 74 -4.68 -6.00 2.96
N GLN A 75 -3.65 -6.85 3.14
CA GLN A 75 -3.67 -8.01 4.03
C GLN A 75 -3.62 -7.65 5.53
N ASN A 76 -3.13 -6.46 5.88
CA ASN A 76 -2.98 -6.02 7.26
C ASN A 76 -4.00 -4.96 7.68
N VAL A 77 -4.71 -4.33 6.73
CA VAL A 77 -5.82 -3.42 7.03
C VAL A 77 -6.83 -4.17 7.89
N ALA A 78 -7.06 -3.68 9.11
CA ALA A 78 -8.19 -4.13 9.89
C ALA A 78 -9.43 -3.61 9.17
N VAL A 79 -10.22 -4.53 8.62
CA VAL A 79 -11.52 -4.17 8.05
C VAL A 79 -12.40 -3.84 9.25
N ASP A 80 -12.56 -2.56 9.56
CA ASP A 80 -13.56 -2.09 10.52
C ASP A 80 -14.92 -2.25 9.83
N VAL A 81 -15.41 -3.49 9.81
CA VAL A 81 -16.76 -3.79 9.38
C VAL A 81 -17.65 -3.37 10.56
N PRO A 82 -18.51 -2.36 10.44
CA PRO A 82 -19.59 -2.21 11.38
C PRO A 82 -20.47 -3.45 11.22
N ILE A 83 -20.28 -4.42 12.13
CA ILE A 83 -21.20 -5.53 12.32
C ILE A 83 -22.55 -4.85 12.58
N LYS A 84 -23.44 -4.86 11.58
CA LYS A 84 -24.84 -4.52 11.82
C LYS A 84 -25.33 -5.50 12.88
N GLN A 85 -25.41 -5.03 14.12
CA GLN A 85 -26.36 -5.56 15.07
C GLN A 85 -27.75 -5.40 14.42
N ALA A 86 -28.39 -6.53 14.15
CA ALA A 86 -29.82 -6.66 14.04
C ALA A 86 -30.12 -7.95 14.83
N SER A 87 -30.45 -7.84 16.11
CA SER A 87 -31.82 -7.66 16.65
C SER A 87 -32.69 -8.86 16.38
#